data_AF-A0A965Z768-F1
#
_entry.id   AF-A0A965Z768-F1
#
_cell.length_a   1.000
_cell.length_b   1.000
_cell.length_c   1.000
_cell.angle_alpha   90.00
_cell.angle_beta   90.00
_cell.angle_gamma   90.00
#
_symmetry.space_group_name_H-M   'P 1'
#
loop_
_entity.id
_entity.type
_entity.pdbx_description
1 polymer ?
#
loop_
_entity_poly.entity_id
_entity_poly.type
_entity_poly.pdbx_seq_one_letter_code
_entity_poly.pdbx_strand_id
1 'polypeptide(L)'
;MRRCCWFLLVPFLVLAAPAAQTTVSFDGLGLLPGHHVDNASYSTNAATFRNVDYGYLWAGFAFSAVSNVTLNWYTNQYAAAQGFPRAYAVGYHDDYNGVAPEIAFDPPAAPKSVLLNNTTYAALTVRDGNGYAQPFGSNDTFILTLTACDADGQVLAATNHYLADYRAGKTFVQTNWSQLDLSWMPPGVASLVGTLTTTDVGEWGPNTPTYFALADFTYAYSDGSDGIAATNPAILCWATGWTNYLPGPVLSNQYLNAENALGAAFGADGQTNEFHVTGLGDQGSITLTFPVPIADGPGPDFAVFENAFADTFLELAWCEVSSDGTNFVRFRGHCLATEPIADFTDPTAYGGFAGRHVRSVGTPFDLRLLAGAPGLDVRRVTHVRLTDVRGDGDTPDSYGNPIYDPTPEWGPGDFDLDAV
;
A
#
# COMPACT_ATOMS: atom_id res chain seq x y z
N MET A 1 -27.47 -40.65 44.32
CA MET A 1 -26.50 -40.67 43.20
C MET A 1 -26.54 -39.31 42.53
N ARG A 2 -25.57 -38.42 42.82
CA ARG A 2 -25.43 -37.11 42.15
C ARG A 2 -24.55 -37.30 40.92
N ARG A 3 -25.06 -36.97 39.73
CA ARG A 3 -24.30 -36.98 38.48
C ARG A 3 -23.63 -35.60 38.33
N CYS A 4 -22.30 -35.57 38.38
CA CYS A 4 -21.52 -34.42 37.94
C CYS A 4 -21.46 -34.42 36.42
N CYS A 5 -21.99 -33.38 35.78
CA CYS A 5 -21.72 -33.08 34.37
C CYS A 5 -20.41 -32.31 34.29
N TRP A 6 -19.39 -32.89 33.65
CA TRP A 6 -18.18 -32.19 33.28
C TRP A 6 -18.42 -31.51 31.93
N PHE A 7 -18.38 -30.19 31.89
CA PHE A 7 -18.27 -29.44 30.64
C PHE A 7 -16.83 -29.54 30.17
N LEU A 8 -16.61 -30.17 29.01
CA LEU A 8 -15.36 -30.07 28.26
C LEU A 8 -15.30 -28.68 27.63
N LEU A 9 -14.46 -27.81 28.18
CA LEU A 9 -13.96 -26.63 27.49
C LEU A 9 -12.97 -27.12 26.43
N VAL A 10 -13.37 -27.05 25.16
CA VAL A 10 -12.44 -27.19 24.03
C VAL A 10 -11.89 -25.79 23.78
N PRO A 11 -10.60 -25.51 24.06
CA PRO A 11 -10.00 -24.27 23.63
C PRO A 11 -9.91 -24.30 22.11
N PHE A 12 -10.67 -23.45 21.42
CA PHE A 12 -10.39 -23.12 20.04
C PHE A 12 -9.06 -22.37 20.03
N LEU A 13 -7.98 -23.08 19.66
CA LEU A 13 -6.79 -22.42 19.17
C LEU A 13 -7.18 -21.79 17.83
N VAL A 14 -7.52 -20.51 17.85
CA VAL A 14 -7.53 -19.68 16.64
C VAL A 14 -6.06 -19.52 16.26
N LEU A 15 -5.57 -20.39 15.38
CA LEU A 15 -4.36 -20.11 14.64
C LEU A 15 -4.69 -18.89 13.78
N ALA A 16 -4.06 -17.74 14.06
CA ALA A 16 -4.16 -16.58 13.18
C ALA A 16 -3.82 -17.06 11.76
N ALA A 17 -4.72 -16.83 10.81
CA ALA A 17 -4.39 -17.03 9.40
C ALA A 17 -3.14 -16.19 9.08
N PRO A 18 -2.18 -16.70 8.29
CA PRO A 18 -1.08 -15.87 7.84
C PRO A 18 -1.63 -14.66 7.09
N ALA A 19 -1.16 -13.47 7.45
CA ALA A 19 -1.57 -12.22 6.81
C ALA A 19 -1.40 -12.31 5.29
N ALA A 20 -2.41 -11.91 4.54
CA ALA A 20 -2.35 -11.81 3.10
C ALA A 20 -1.29 -10.78 2.71
N GLN A 21 -0.25 -11.24 2.03
CA GLN A 21 0.81 -10.39 1.49
C GLN A 21 1.21 -10.89 0.11
N THR A 22 1.78 -10.01 -0.69
CA THR A 22 2.31 -10.35 -2.01
C THR A 22 3.79 -10.02 -2.11
N THR A 23 4.51 -10.82 -2.90
CA THR A 23 5.91 -10.58 -3.25
C THR A 23 5.98 -10.02 -4.66
N VAL A 24 6.63 -8.87 -4.80
CA VAL A 24 6.93 -8.26 -6.09
C VAL A 24 7.75 -9.22 -6.96
N SER A 25 7.27 -9.42 -8.18
CA SER A 25 8.00 -10.09 -9.24
C SER A 25 8.30 -9.13 -10.38
N PHE A 26 9.52 -9.23 -10.90
CA PHE A 26 9.97 -8.54 -12.11
C PHE A 26 10.00 -9.49 -13.32
N ASP A 27 9.50 -10.73 -13.18
CA ASP A 27 9.56 -11.74 -14.24
C ASP A 27 8.74 -11.34 -15.47
N GLY A 28 7.73 -10.48 -15.30
CA GLY A 28 6.96 -9.90 -16.40
C GLY A 28 7.79 -9.05 -17.37
N LEU A 29 9.00 -8.63 -16.99
CA LEU A 29 9.96 -7.98 -17.90
C LEU A 29 10.64 -8.97 -18.86
N GLY A 30 10.60 -10.27 -18.59
CA GLY A 30 11.21 -11.30 -19.44
C GLY A 30 12.72 -11.16 -19.63
N LEU A 31 13.44 -10.60 -18.63
CA LEU A 31 14.87 -10.34 -18.73
C LEU A 31 15.67 -11.65 -18.84
N LEU A 32 16.50 -11.74 -19.87
CA LEU A 32 17.47 -12.83 -20.02
C LEU A 32 18.67 -12.62 -19.08
N PRO A 33 19.36 -13.71 -18.66
CA PRO A 33 20.58 -13.58 -17.85
C PRO A 33 21.60 -12.63 -18.48
N GLY A 34 22.11 -11.68 -17.70
CA GLY A 34 23.06 -10.66 -18.16
C GLY A 34 22.43 -9.40 -18.77
N HIS A 35 21.10 -9.33 -18.88
CA HIS A 35 20.39 -8.14 -19.37
C HIS A 35 19.83 -7.26 -18.24
N HIS A 36 19.56 -6.00 -18.55
CA HIS A 36 18.94 -5.02 -17.66
C HIS A 36 18.05 -4.06 -18.46
N VAL A 37 17.21 -3.31 -17.75
CA VAL A 37 16.38 -2.20 -18.23
C VAL A 37 16.49 -1.06 -17.23
N ASP A 38 16.84 0.14 -17.69
CA ASP A 38 17.14 1.30 -16.86
C ASP A 38 16.51 2.60 -17.37
N ASN A 39 15.56 2.49 -18.29
CA ASN A 39 14.94 3.63 -18.98
C ASN A 39 13.41 3.65 -18.85
N ALA A 40 12.84 2.86 -17.94
CA ALA A 40 11.41 2.78 -17.76
C ALA A 40 11.06 2.41 -16.32
N SER A 41 9.99 3.02 -15.78
CA SER A 41 9.38 2.58 -14.53
C SER A 41 8.71 1.22 -14.73
N TYR A 42 8.58 0.43 -13.66
CA TYR A 42 7.86 -0.84 -13.70
C TYR A 42 6.80 -0.90 -12.61
N SER A 43 5.58 -1.27 -13.00
CA SER A 43 4.47 -1.47 -12.08
C SER A 43 4.11 -2.95 -12.01
N THR A 44 3.88 -3.43 -10.79
CA THR A 44 3.33 -4.75 -10.49
C THR A 44 2.17 -4.56 -9.53
N ASN A 45 0.97 -4.69 -10.08
CA ASN A 45 -0.28 -4.32 -9.42
C ASN A 45 -0.17 -2.92 -8.77
N ALA A 46 -0.42 -2.81 -7.46
CA ALA A 46 -0.41 -1.55 -6.72
C ALA A 46 0.97 -0.92 -6.51
N ALA A 47 2.08 -1.65 -6.73
CA ALA A 47 3.43 -1.15 -6.50
C ALA A 47 4.10 -0.68 -7.80
N THR A 48 4.64 0.54 -7.82
CA THR A 48 5.37 1.12 -8.95
C THR A 48 6.78 1.52 -8.56
N PHE A 49 7.77 0.92 -9.19
CA PHE A 49 9.19 1.23 -9.05
C PHE A 49 9.55 2.32 -10.05
N ARG A 50 9.80 3.54 -9.56
CA ARG A 50 10.03 4.71 -10.42
C ARG A 50 11.44 4.74 -10.98
N ASN A 51 11.52 4.96 -12.28
CA ASN A 51 12.75 5.25 -13.01
C ASN A 51 12.71 6.69 -13.55
N VAL A 52 13.86 7.34 -13.55
CA VAL A 52 14.07 8.60 -14.26
C VAL A 52 15.14 8.36 -15.32
N ASP A 53 14.76 8.46 -16.60
CA ASP A 53 15.66 8.34 -17.73
C ASP A 53 16.14 9.72 -18.19
N TYR A 54 17.46 9.93 -18.16
CA TYR A 54 18.11 11.14 -18.70
C TYR A 54 18.71 10.90 -20.10
N GLY A 55 18.44 9.75 -20.73
CA GLY A 55 18.87 9.34 -22.06
C GLY A 55 20.28 8.72 -22.10
N TYR A 56 21.24 9.28 -21.38
CA TYR A 56 22.61 8.75 -21.27
C TYR A 56 22.96 8.25 -19.86
N LEU A 57 22.11 8.57 -18.89
CA LEU A 57 22.17 8.22 -17.48
C LEU A 57 20.74 7.98 -17.02
N TRP A 58 20.58 7.35 -15.87
CA TRP A 58 19.29 7.10 -15.23
C TRP A 58 19.40 7.40 -13.75
N ALA A 59 18.27 7.47 -13.04
CA ALA A 59 18.18 7.48 -11.58
C ALA A 59 16.92 6.74 -11.12
N GLY A 60 16.80 6.51 -9.82
CA GLY A 60 15.70 5.72 -9.26
C GLY A 60 15.95 4.23 -9.42
N PHE A 61 15.04 3.48 -10.03
CA PHE A 61 15.18 2.04 -10.22
C PHE A 61 15.54 1.63 -11.64
N ALA A 62 16.46 0.67 -11.75
CA ALA A 62 16.63 -0.19 -12.92
C ALA A 62 16.27 -1.64 -12.54
N PHE A 63 16.07 -2.49 -13.54
CA PHE A 63 15.76 -3.91 -13.36
C PHE A 63 16.83 -4.76 -14.03
N SER A 64 17.28 -5.80 -13.36
CA SER A 64 18.51 -6.50 -13.75
C SER A 64 18.39 -8.01 -13.56
N ALA A 65 19.00 -8.74 -14.49
CA ALA A 65 19.36 -10.15 -14.38
C ALA A 65 20.88 -10.33 -14.52
N VAL A 66 21.67 -9.28 -14.30
CA VAL A 66 23.13 -9.30 -14.35
C VAL A 66 23.71 -9.98 -13.10
N SER A 67 24.75 -10.80 -13.26
CA SER A 67 25.33 -11.60 -12.17
C SER A 67 26.86 -11.56 -12.13
N ASN A 68 27.47 -10.57 -12.77
CA ASN A 68 28.93 -10.40 -12.76
C ASN A 68 29.41 -9.86 -11.40
N VAL A 69 29.90 -10.77 -10.55
CA VAL A 69 30.35 -10.47 -9.18
C VAL A 69 31.82 -10.03 -9.06
N THR A 70 32.53 -9.80 -10.16
CA THR A 70 33.99 -9.57 -10.14
C THR A 70 34.44 -8.22 -10.69
N LEU A 71 33.59 -7.50 -11.41
CA LEU A 71 33.97 -6.23 -12.05
C LEU A 71 33.70 -5.01 -11.14
N ASN A 72 34.77 -4.35 -10.72
CA ASN A 72 34.73 -3.09 -9.95
C ASN A 72 34.76 -1.87 -10.89
N TRP A 73 33.67 -1.66 -11.64
CA TRP A 73 33.57 -0.54 -12.58
C TRP A 73 32.13 -0.13 -12.82
N TYR A 74 31.89 1.13 -13.23
CA TYR A 74 30.54 1.69 -13.38
C TYR A 74 29.67 0.93 -14.39
N THR A 75 30.27 0.31 -15.41
CA THR A 75 29.52 -0.53 -16.37
C THR A 75 28.91 -1.77 -15.73
N ASN A 76 29.30 -2.11 -14.49
CA ASN A 76 28.78 -3.23 -13.72
C ASN A 76 27.77 -2.79 -12.63
N GLN A 77 27.25 -1.56 -12.70
CA GLN A 77 26.29 -1.01 -11.73
C GLN A 77 25.02 -1.85 -11.56
N TYR A 78 24.67 -2.68 -12.55
CA TYR A 78 23.46 -3.50 -12.51
C TYR A 78 23.63 -4.84 -11.81
N ALA A 79 24.84 -5.27 -11.47
CA ALA A 79 25.09 -6.58 -10.86
C ALA A 79 24.98 -6.50 -9.34
N ALA A 80 24.20 -7.37 -8.70
CA ALA A 80 24.24 -7.60 -7.26
C ALA A 80 25.54 -8.31 -6.86
N ALA A 81 26.06 -8.02 -5.66
CA ALA A 81 27.29 -8.62 -5.13
C ALA A 81 27.22 -10.16 -4.96
N GLN A 82 26.00 -10.72 -5.00
CA GLN A 82 25.73 -12.15 -5.15
C GLN A 82 24.64 -12.31 -6.20
N GLY A 83 24.85 -13.22 -7.16
CA GLY A 83 23.86 -13.52 -8.18
C GLY A 83 22.50 -13.92 -7.58
N PHE A 84 21.43 -13.54 -8.26
CA PHE A 84 20.06 -13.85 -7.87
C PHE A 84 19.40 -14.71 -8.97
N PRO A 85 18.57 -15.71 -8.64
CA PRO A 85 18.05 -16.67 -9.62
C PRO A 85 17.01 -16.09 -10.59
N ARG A 86 16.48 -14.90 -10.30
CA ARG A 86 15.44 -14.21 -11.07
C ARG A 86 15.78 -12.72 -11.23
N ALA A 87 14.98 -11.98 -11.99
CA ALA A 87 15.16 -10.53 -12.12
C ALA A 87 14.95 -9.83 -10.77
N TYR A 88 15.72 -8.77 -10.53
CA TYR A 88 15.71 -7.96 -9.31
C TYR A 88 15.84 -6.46 -9.67
N ALA A 89 15.64 -5.57 -8.70
CA ALA A 89 15.79 -4.14 -8.90
C ALA A 89 17.15 -3.64 -8.41
N VAL A 90 17.67 -2.62 -9.07
CA VAL A 90 18.86 -1.86 -8.65
C VAL A 90 18.41 -0.43 -8.42
N GLY A 91 18.59 0.06 -7.20
CA GLY A 91 18.32 1.45 -6.84
C GLY A 91 19.59 2.28 -6.99
N TYR A 92 19.50 3.39 -7.72
CA TYR A 92 20.52 4.42 -7.82
C TYR A 92 20.02 5.73 -7.20
N HIS A 93 20.67 6.15 -6.11
CA HIS A 93 20.44 7.44 -5.47
C HIS A 93 21.34 8.49 -6.11
N ASP A 94 20.75 9.36 -6.93
CA ASP A 94 21.41 10.48 -7.57
C ASP A 94 21.31 11.72 -6.67
N ASP A 95 22.24 11.83 -5.73
CA ASP A 95 22.37 12.97 -4.80
C ASP A 95 22.49 14.30 -5.55
N TYR A 96 23.11 14.31 -6.73
CA TYR A 96 23.39 15.52 -7.49
C TYR A 96 22.10 16.12 -8.08
N ASN A 97 21.23 15.29 -8.65
CA ASN A 97 19.93 15.71 -9.18
C ASN A 97 18.79 15.62 -8.15
N GLY A 98 19.06 15.13 -6.94
CA GLY A 98 18.07 14.98 -5.89
C GLY A 98 17.04 13.88 -6.17
N VAL A 99 17.43 12.82 -6.88
CA VAL A 99 16.53 11.71 -7.24
C VAL A 99 16.89 10.46 -6.45
N ALA A 100 15.97 10.03 -5.60
CA ALA A 100 16.08 8.79 -4.84
C ALA A 100 15.20 7.69 -5.43
N PRO A 101 15.62 6.40 -5.36
CA PRO A 101 14.78 5.25 -5.65
C PRO A 101 13.49 5.28 -4.83
N GLU A 102 12.34 5.29 -5.52
CA GLU A 102 11.01 5.39 -4.93
C GLU A 102 10.13 4.23 -5.41
N ILE A 103 9.55 3.51 -4.46
CA ILE A 103 8.43 2.59 -4.69
C ILE A 103 7.16 3.33 -4.29
N ALA A 104 6.29 3.62 -5.26
CA ALA A 104 4.99 4.24 -5.02
C ALA A 104 3.88 3.17 -4.93
N PHE A 105 2.89 3.41 -4.07
CA PHE A 105 1.74 2.53 -3.86
C PHE A 105 0.43 3.25 -4.20
N ASP A 106 -0.44 2.59 -4.96
CA ASP A 106 -1.80 3.05 -5.23
C ASP A 106 -2.75 1.82 -5.26
N PRO A 107 -3.57 1.57 -4.24
CA PRO A 107 -3.70 2.36 -3.01
C PRO A 107 -2.47 2.23 -2.09
N PRO A 108 -2.32 3.12 -1.08
CA PRO A 108 -1.30 2.97 -0.05
C PRO A 108 -1.27 1.57 0.57
N ALA A 109 -0.08 1.10 0.90
CA ALA A 109 0.17 -0.26 1.34
C ALA A 109 1.07 -0.31 2.58
N ALA A 110 1.10 -1.46 3.24
CA ALA A 110 1.97 -1.77 4.37
C ALA A 110 3.18 -2.59 3.89
N PRO A 111 4.40 -2.00 3.79
CA PRO A 111 5.62 -2.77 3.51
C PRO A 111 5.83 -3.85 4.57
N LYS A 112 6.26 -5.05 4.16
CA LYS A 112 6.47 -6.18 5.09
C LYS A 112 7.92 -6.63 5.16
N SER A 113 8.58 -6.80 4.02
CA SER A 113 10.00 -7.16 3.99
C SER A 113 10.65 -6.84 2.65
N VAL A 114 11.97 -6.89 2.64
CA VAL A 114 12.76 -6.71 1.43
C VAL A 114 14.09 -7.46 1.53
N LEU A 115 14.53 -8.14 0.47
CA LEU A 115 15.91 -8.60 0.36
C LEU A 115 16.79 -7.48 -0.18
N LEU A 116 17.88 -7.20 0.53
CA LEU A 116 18.85 -6.17 0.16
C LEU A 116 20.22 -6.78 -0.06
N ASN A 117 20.98 -6.18 -0.97
CA ASN A 117 22.41 -6.44 -1.18
C ASN A 117 23.09 -5.17 -1.69
N ASN A 118 24.42 -5.11 -1.60
CA ASN A 118 25.17 -4.16 -2.42
C ASN A 118 25.09 -4.59 -3.89
N THR A 119 25.28 -3.62 -4.79
CA THR A 119 25.78 -3.95 -6.12
C THR A 119 27.24 -4.40 -6.05
N THR A 120 27.70 -5.20 -7.00
CA THR A 120 29.11 -5.59 -7.10
C THR A 120 30.01 -4.37 -7.19
N TYR A 121 29.62 -3.36 -7.98
CA TYR A 121 30.39 -2.13 -8.12
C TYR A 121 30.57 -1.41 -6.77
N ALA A 122 29.49 -1.21 -6.02
CA ALA A 122 29.56 -0.59 -4.69
C ALA A 122 30.37 -1.44 -3.70
N ALA A 123 30.11 -2.74 -3.61
CA ALA A 123 30.81 -3.63 -2.67
C ALA A 123 32.32 -3.70 -2.92
N LEU A 124 32.74 -3.81 -4.18
CA LEU A 124 34.16 -3.85 -4.53
C LEU A 124 34.82 -2.48 -4.36
N THR A 125 34.11 -1.39 -4.65
CA THR A 125 34.64 -0.04 -4.40
C THR A 125 34.86 0.20 -2.91
N VAL A 126 33.91 -0.18 -2.05
CA VAL A 126 34.06 -0.10 -0.59
C VAL A 126 35.29 -0.89 -0.12
N ARG A 127 35.51 -2.10 -0.66
CA ARG A 127 36.60 -2.98 -0.23
C ARG A 127 37.97 -2.55 -0.75
N ASP A 128 38.07 -2.25 -2.04
CA ASP A 128 39.33 -2.11 -2.78
C ASP A 128 39.64 -0.65 -3.18
N GLY A 129 38.68 0.25 -3.01
CA GLY A 129 38.68 1.55 -3.66
C GLY A 129 38.53 1.43 -5.18
N ASN A 130 38.67 2.56 -5.86
CA ASN A 130 38.87 2.61 -7.30
C ASN A 130 39.64 3.90 -7.64
N GLY A 131 39.63 4.34 -8.91
CA GLY A 131 40.31 5.58 -9.32
C GLY A 131 39.71 6.88 -8.73
N TYR A 132 38.54 6.80 -8.08
CA TYR A 132 37.76 7.92 -7.54
C TYR A 132 37.54 7.79 -6.02
N ALA A 133 37.21 6.60 -5.53
CA ALA A 133 36.91 6.29 -4.14
C ALA A 133 38.11 5.62 -3.44
N GLN A 134 38.28 5.91 -2.16
CA GLN A 134 39.28 5.22 -1.34
C GLN A 134 38.68 3.91 -0.81
N PRO A 135 39.49 2.86 -0.59
CA PRO A 135 39.02 1.71 0.18
C PRO A 135 38.63 2.16 1.59
N PHE A 136 37.55 1.61 2.12
CA PHE A 136 37.06 1.96 3.46
C PHE A 136 38.10 1.64 4.54
N GLY A 137 38.29 2.60 5.43
CA GLY A 137 39.11 2.55 6.62
C GLY A 137 38.28 2.52 7.91
N SER A 138 38.96 2.72 9.04
CA SER A 138 38.31 2.66 10.35
C SER A 138 37.24 3.73 10.50
N ASN A 139 36.06 3.31 10.96
CA ASN A 139 34.86 4.13 11.15
C ASN A 139 34.11 4.54 9.89
N ASP A 140 34.47 4.00 8.72
CA ASP A 140 33.69 4.23 7.51
C ASP A 140 32.36 3.45 7.51
N THR A 141 31.37 4.01 6.83
CA THR A 141 30.03 3.41 6.70
C THR A 141 29.43 3.65 5.33
N PHE A 142 28.59 2.72 4.90
CA PHE A 142 27.69 2.86 3.75
C PHE A 142 26.31 2.38 4.17
N ILE A 143 25.32 3.28 4.16
CA ILE A 143 24.01 3.08 4.80
C ILE A 143 22.92 3.37 3.78
N LEU A 144 21.98 2.43 3.65
CA LEU A 144 20.69 2.65 2.99
C LEU A 144 19.66 3.07 4.04
N THR A 145 19.01 4.20 3.83
CA THR A 145 17.85 4.64 4.62
C THR A 145 16.60 4.41 3.81
N LEU A 146 15.70 3.55 4.28
CA LEU A 146 14.36 3.39 3.71
C LEU A 146 13.38 4.25 4.51
N THR A 147 12.73 5.20 3.85
CA THR A 147 11.79 6.16 4.43
C THR A 147 10.40 5.93 3.87
N ALA A 148 9.44 5.59 4.72
CA ALA A 148 8.04 5.45 4.37
C ALA A 148 7.34 6.81 4.52
N CYS A 149 6.62 7.23 3.48
CA CYS A 149 5.86 8.47 3.46
C CYS A 149 4.39 8.24 3.13
N ASP A 150 3.52 9.11 3.65
CA ASP A 150 2.11 9.20 3.25
C ASP A 150 1.94 9.91 1.89
N ALA A 151 0.69 10.11 1.46
CA ALA A 151 0.37 10.74 0.18
C ALA A 151 0.76 12.23 0.12
N ASP A 152 0.86 12.90 1.27
CA ASP A 152 1.35 14.28 1.40
C ASP A 152 2.89 14.38 1.39
N GLY A 153 3.59 13.24 1.32
CA GLY A 153 5.04 13.15 1.40
C GLY A 153 5.59 13.38 2.80
N GLN A 154 4.76 13.30 3.85
CA GLN A 154 5.22 13.34 5.23
C GLN A 154 5.81 12.00 5.63
N VAL A 155 6.91 12.05 6.39
CA VAL A 155 7.59 10.85 6.86
C VAL A 155 6.77 10.18 7.96
N LEU A 156 6.38 8.93 7.72
CA LEU A 156 5.68 8.07 8.68
C LEU A 156 6.67 7.26 9.52
N ALA A 157 7.70 6.72 8.87
CA ALA A 157 8.70 5.87 9.49
C ALA A 157 9.99 5.84 8.65
N ALA A 158 11.12 5.53 9.28
CA ALA A 158 12.38 5.33 8.57
C ALA A 158 13.26 4.27 9.26
N THR A 159 14.06 3.55 8.48
CA THR A 159 15.04 2.59 8.99
C THR A 159 16.35 2.63 8.21
N ASN A 160 17.44 2.38 8.93
CA ASN A 160 18.79 2.37 8.40
C ASN A 160 19.29 0.93 8.28
N HIS A 161 19.75 0.55 7.10
CA HIS A 161 20.41 -0.72 6.83
C HIS A 161 21.87 -0.48 6.45
N TYR A 162 22.80 -1.07 7.19
CA TYR A 162 24.23 -0.97 6.88
C TYR A 162 24.56 -1.90 5.72
N LEU A 163 24.95 -1.31 4.59
CA LEU A 163 25.53 -2.02 3.46
C LEU A 163 27.05 -2.22 3.64
N ALA A 164 27.69 -1.35 4.42
CA ALA A 164 29.03 -1.55 4.97
C ALA A 164 29.18 -0.87 6.35
N ASP A 165 29.94 -1.48 7.26
CA ASP A 165 30.20 -0.96 8.61
C ASP A 165 31.62 -1.29 9.06
N TYR A 166 32.48 -0.27 9.14
CA TYR A 166 33.88 -0.36 9.59
C TYR A 166 34.10 0.30 10.96
N ARG A 167 33.02 0.64 11.66
CA ARG A 167 33.09 1.19 13.03
C ARG A 167 33.45 0.09 14.02
N ALA A 168 34.00 0.50 15.16
CA ALA A 168 34.32 -0.39 16.27
C ALA A 168 35.17 -1.62 15.86
N GLY A 169 36.09 -1.43 14.90
CA GLY A 169 37.01 -2.48 14.43
C GLY A 169 36.40 -3.52 13.49
N LYS A 170 35.16 -3.30 13.02
CA LYS A 170 34.54 -4.12 11.97
C LYS A 170 35.17 -3.86 10.61
N THR A 171 34.94 -4.77 9.67
CA THR A 171 35.28 -4.65 8.24
C THR A 171 34.14 -5.22 7.39
N PHE A 172 32.90 -4.96 7.81
CA PHE A 172 31.73 -5.57 7.21
C PHE A 172 31.40 -4.92 5.87
N VAL A 173 31.22 -5.74 4.85
CA VAL A 173 30.65 -5.37 3.54
C VAL A 173 29.59 -6.40 3.19
N GLN A 174 28.35 -5.98 2.99
CA GLN A 174 27.27 -6.89 2.62
C GLN A 174 27.46 -7.36 1.18
N THR A 175 27.76 -8.64 0.98
CA THR A 175 27.81 -9.28 -0.35
C THR A 175 26.75 -10.35 -0.54
N ASN A 176 26.04 -10.72 0.53
CA ASN A 176 24.96 -11.69 0.49
C ASN A 176 23.61 -10.98 0.58
N TRP A 177 22.57 -11.58 0.00
CA TRP A 177 21.20 -11.12 0.20
C TRP A 177 20.79 -11.24 1.66
N SER A 178 20.34 -10.13 2.25
CA SER A 178 19.84 -10.07 3.63
C SER A 178 18.41 -9.56 3.64
N GLN A 179 17.52 -10.25 4.33
CA GLN A 179 16.17 -9.79 4.55
C GLN A 179 16.16 -8.68 5.61
N LEU A 180 15.51 -7.57 5.28
CA LEU A 180 15.15 -6.51 6.22
C LEU A 180 13.64 -6.61 6.51
N ASP A 181 13.31 -6.61 7.79
CA ASP A 181 11.92 -6.58 8.26
C ASP A 181 11.38 -5.14 8.26
N LEU A 182 10.26 -4.96 7.57
CA LEU A 182 9.55 -3.69 7.45
C LEU A 182 8.15 -3.76 8.05
N SER A 183 7.74 -4.91 8.62
CA SER A 183 6.37 -5.15 9.10
C SER A 183 5.91 -4.24 10.24
N TRP A 184 6.84 -3.52 10.88
CA TRP A 184 6.58 -2.51 11.91
C TRP A 184 6.26 -1.12 11.33
N MET A 185 6.43 -0.91 10.02
CA MET A 185 6.06 0.36 9.37
C MET A 185 4.52 0.54 9.40
N PRO A 186 4.02 1.79 9.47
CA PRO A 186 2.58 2.06 9.42
C PRO A 186 1.92 1.51 8.15
N PRO A 187 0.61 1.23 8.16
CA PRO A 187 -0.04 0.56 7.03
C PRO A 187 -0.41 1.47 5.85
N GLY A 188 -0.45 2.79 6.05
CA GLY A 188 -0.84 3.79 5.03
C GLY A 188 0.34 4.37 4.25
N VAL A 189 1.32 3.56 3.84
CA VAL A 189 2.49 4.06 3.10
C VAL A 189 2.13 4.27 1.64
N ALA A 190 2.17 5.51 1.17
CA ALA A 190 1.98 5.85 -0.24
C ALA A 190 3.30 5.77 -1.02
N SER A 191 4.45 5.95 -0.37
CA SER A 191 5.76 5.76 -1.00
C SER A 191 6.84 5.27 -0.03
N LEU A 192 7.76 4.43 -0.53
CA LEU A 192 8.97 3.99 0.17
C LEU A 192 10.19 4.49 -0.61
N VAL A 193 10.94 5.42 -0.01
CA VAL A 193 12.08 6.11 -0.62
C VAL A 193 13.39 5.59 -0.03
N GLY A 194 14.34 5.20 -0.89
CA GLY A 194 15.67 4.71 -0.49
C GLY A 194 16.78 5.73 -0.73
N THR A 195 17.36 6.31 0.31
CA THR A 195 18.54 7.20 0.18
C THR A 195 19.80 6.50 0.67
N LEU A 196 20.93 6.83 0.08
CA LEU A 196 22.23 6.27 0.46
C LEU A 196 23.12 7.34 1.07
N THR A 197 23.84 6.98 2.13
CA THR A 197 24.84 7.85 2.77
C THR A 197 26.13 7.07 2.97
N THR A 198 27.26 7.73 2.71
CA THR A 198 28.60 7.19 2.90
C THR A 198 29.48 8.18 3.65
N THR A 199 30.53 7.68 4.30
CA THR A 199 31.60 8.52 4.87
C THR A 199 32.68 8.87 3.86
N ASP A 200 32.84 8.11 2.77
CA ASP A 200 33.75 8.46 1.67
C ASP A 200 33.11 9.50 0.75
N VAL A 201 33.25 10.77 1.16
CA VAL A 201 32.67 11.94 0.51
C VAL A 201 33.78 12.89 0.07
N GLY A 202 33.79 13.25 -1.21
CA GLY A 202 34.67 14.24 -1.80
C GLY A 202 34.01 15.62 -1.90
N GLU A 203 34.67 16.54 -2.60
CA GLU A 203 34.16 17.91 -2.83
C GLU A 203 32.81 17.95 -3.58
N TRP A 204 32.55 16.94 -4.42
CA TRP A 204 31.39 16.89 -5.31
C TRP A 204 30.28 15.91 -4.87
N GLY A 205 30.40 15.35 -3.67
CA GLY A 205 29.45 14.37 -3.14
C GLY A 205 30.09 13.01 -2.81
N PRO A 206 29.28 11.95 -2.67
CA PRO A 206 29.77 10.60 -2.41
C PRO A 206 30.78 10.13 -3.47
N ASN A 207 31.95 9.66 -3.04
CA ASN A 207 32.86 8.94 -3.94
C ASN A 207 32.42 7.47 -4.09
N THR A 208 31.85 6.89 -3.01
CA THR A 208 31.26 5.55 -3.05
C THR A 208 30.08 5.51 -4.03
N PRO A 209 30.02 4.54 -4.96
CA PRO A 209 28.88 4.37 -5.86
C PRO A 209 27.57 4.17 -5.08
N THR A 210 26.63 5.08 -5.25
CA THR A 210 25.35 5.10 -4.55
C THR A 210 24.32 4.15 -5.19
N TYR A 211 24.70 2.88 -5.33
CA TYR A 211 23.85 1.82 -5.88
C TYR A 211 23.63 0.69 -4.87
N PHE A 212 22.39 0.24 -4.75
CA PHE A 212 22.02 -0.97 -4.00
C PHE A 212 21.16 -1.91 -4.85
N ALA A 213 21.09 -3.18 -4.46
CA ALA A 213 20.23 -4.17 -5.09
C ALA A 213 19.10 -4.60 -4.12
N LEU A 214 17.91 -4.80 -4.68
CA LEU A 214 16.69 -5.14 -3.98
C LEU A 214 15.97 -6.30 -4.69
N ALA A 215 15.46 -7.26 -3.93
CA ALA A 215 14.64 -8.37 -4.43
C ALA A 215 13.58 -8.76 -3.39
N ASP A 216 12.62 -9.62 -3.80
CA ASP A 216 11.57 -10.17 -2.92
C ASP A 216 10.90 -9.09 -2.03
N PHE A 217 10.64 -7.89 -2.57
CA PHE A 217 9.92 -6.87 -1.82
C PHE A 217 8.49 -7.34 -1.57
N THR A 218 8.04 -7.31 -0.33
CA THR A 218 6.70 -7.75 0.06
C THR A 218 5.89 -6.62 0.67
N TYR A 219 4.59 -6.61 0.37
CA TYR A 219 3.63 -5.68 0.97
C TYR A 219 2.26 -6.36 1.16
N ALA A 220 1.47 -5.76 2.04
CA ALA A 220 0.07 -6.08 2.29
C ALA A 220 -0.74 -4.79 2.45
N TYR A 221 -1.99 -4.88 2.90
CA TYR A 221 -2.77 -3.74 3.36
C TYR A 221 -2.92 -3.72 4.88
N SER A 222 -3.54 -2.66 5.38
CA SER A 222 -3.89 -2.53 6.79
C SER A 222 -4.70 -3.72 7.30
N ASP A 223 -4.56 -4.05 8.56
CA ASP A 223 -5.41 -4.99 9.29
C ASP A 223 -6.69 -4.34 9.84
N GLY A 224 -7.01 -3.12 9.38
CA GLY A 224 -8.14 -2.30 9.85
C GLY A 224 -7.75 -1.36 11.00
N SER A 225 -6.50 -1.34 11.43
CA SER A 225 -6.01 -0.41 12.47
C SER A 225 -5.92 1.05 12.01
N ASP A 226 -6.08 1.32 10.71
CA ASP A 226 -6.07 2.64 10.07
C ASP A 226 -7.44 3.33 10.05
N GLY A 227 -8.49 2.68 10.57
CA GLY A 227 -9.85 3.21 10.55
C GLY A 227 -10.09 4.48 11.37
N ILE A 228 -11.12 5.23 10.99
CA ILE A 228 -11.54 6.48 11.65
C ILE A 228 -12.77 6.22 12.51
N ALA A 229 -12.64 6.33 13.84
CA ALA A 229 -13.79 6.18 14.74
C ALA A 229 -14.88 7.23 14.45
N ALA A 230 -16.16 6.86 14.54
CA ALA A 230 -17.31 7.75 14.34
C ALA A 230 -17.37 8.90 15.37
N THR A 231 -16.66 8.75 16.49
CA THR A 231 -16.51 9.77 17.54
C THR A 231 -15.29 10.68 17.31
N ASN A 232 -14.54 10.49 16.23
CA ASN A 232 -13.34 11.27 15.96
C ASN A 232 -13.72 12.76 15.82
N PRO A 233 -13.17 13.65 16.66
CA PRO A 233 -13.51 15.07 16.63
C PRO A 233 -13.04 15.80 15.36
N ALA A 234 -12.24 15.15 14.51
CA ALA A 234 -11.89 15.66 13.19
C ALA A 234 -13.06 15.59 12.19
N ILE A 235 -14.10 14.80 12.45
CA ILE A 235 -15.31 14.74 11.61
C ILE A 235 -16.11 16.03 11.81
N LEU A 236 -16.15 16.87 10.76
CA LEU A 236 -16.77 18.20 10.82
C LEU A 236 -18.25 18.21 10.41
N CYS A 237 -18.63 17.31 9.51
CA CYS A 237 -20.00 17.14 9.04
C CYS A 237 -20.20 15.73 8.49
N TRP A 238 -21.46 15.39 8.28
CA TRP A 238 -21.90 14.16 7.64
C TRP A 238 -22.62 14.51 6.33
N ALA A 239 -22.83 13.52 5.46
CA ALA A 239 -23.72 13.66 4.32
C ALA A 239 -25.12 14.17 4.74
N THR A 240 -25.66 15.13 4.00
CA THR A 240 -26.96 15.78 4.29
C THR A 240 -28.00 15.59 3.20
N GLY A 241 -27.62 14.98 2.08
CA GLY A 241 -28.53 14.65 1.01
C GLY A 241 -27.93 13.58 0.11
N TRP A 242 -28.76 12.99 -0.73
CA TRP A 242 -28.36 11.98 -1.69
C TRP A 242 -29.03 12.22 -3.05
N THR A 243 -28.45 11.63 -4.08
CA THR A 243 -29.01 11.53 -5.43
C THR A 243 -28.70 10.16 -6.01
N ASN A 244 -29.43 9.76 -7.05
CA ASN A 244 -29.14 8.55 -7.83
C ASN A 244 -28.98 7.28 -6.98
N TYR A 245 -29.83 7.08 -5.96
CA TYR A 245 -29.92 5.79 -5.29
C TYR A 245 -30.53 4.76 -6.24
N LEU A 246 -29.73 3.77 -6.60
CA LEU A 246 -30.06 2.68 -7.51
C LEU A 246 -29.76 1.37 -6.79
N PRO A 247 -30.70 0.83 -5.99
CA PRO A 247 -30.47 -0.42 -5.29
C PRO A 247 -30.31 -1.58 -6.27
N GLY A 248 -29.32 -2.44 -6.00
CA GLY A 248 -29.05 -3.68 -6.70
C GLY A 248 -30.07 -4.77 -6.36
N PRO A 249 -30.08 -5.88 -7.11
CA PRO A 249 -30.86 -7.05 -6.75
C PRO A 249 -30.46 -7.65 -5.40
N VAL A 250 -31.34 -8.46 -4.84
CA VAL A 250 -31.14 -9.23 -3.59
C VAL A 250 -30.96 -8.39 -2.31
N LEU A 251 -31.40 -7.12 -2.34
CA LEU A 251 -31.50 -6.27 -1.16
C LEU A 251 -32.77 -6.56 -0.33
N SER A 252 -32.62 -6.63 0.99
CA SER A 252 -33.75 -6.77 1.92
C SER A 252 -34.59 -5.49 1.99
N ASN A 253 -35.92 -5.63 1.99
CA ASN A 253 -36.84 -4.49 2.08
C ASN A 253 -36.62 -3.58 3.30
N GLN A 254 -36.02 -4.09 4.37
CA GLN A 254 -35.77 -3.30 5.58
C GLN A 254 -34.65 -2.25 5.41
N TYR A 255 -33.77 -2.44 4.42
CA TYR A 255 -32.62 -1.57 4.14
C TYR A 255 -32.80 -0.71 2.88
N LEU A 256 -33.97 -0.83 2.22
CA LEU A 256 -34.38 0.00 1.08
C LEU A 256 -34.79 1.42 1.49
N ASN A 257 -33.89 2.17 2.14
CA ASN A 257 -34.10 3.57 2.49
C ASN A 257 -32.80 4.38 2.38
N ALA A 258 -32.68 5.19 1.32
CA ALA A 258 -31.52 6.07 1.10
C ALA A 258 -31.34 7.17 2.15
N GLU A 259 -32.40 7.53 2.89
CA GLU A 259 -32.30 8.52 3.97
C GLU A 259 -31.47 8.02 5.16
N ASN A 260 -31.28 6.70 5.29
CA ASN A 260 -30.53 6.13 6.41
C ASN A 260 -29.03 6.40 6.30
N ALA A 261 -28.48 6.59 5.09
CA ALA A 261 -27.09 6.98 4.85
C ALA A 261 -26.78 8.45 5.16
N LEU A 262 -27.77 9.22 5.63
CA LEU A 262 -27.60 10.63 5.99
C LEU A 262 -27.41 10.80 7.50
N GLY A 263 -26.61 11.80 7.87
CA GLY A 263 -26.31 12.08 9.27
C GLY A 263 -25.23 11.16 9.84
N ALA A 264 -25.20 11.08 11.16
CA ALA A 264 -24.07 10.50 11.86
C ALA A 264 -24.06 8.97 11.84
N ALA A 265 -22.88 8.38 11.69
CA ALA A 265 -22.68 6.93 11.81
C ALA A 265 -23.05 6.41 13.21
N PHE A 266 -23.33 5.12 13.31
CA PHE A 266 -23.47 4.40 14.57
C PHE A 266 -22.26 4.65 15.49
N GLY A 267 -22.54 4.95 16.76
CA GLY A 267 -21.53 5.22 17.78
C GLY A 267 -21.11 6.70 17.86
N ALA A 268 -21.47 7.53 16.89
CA ALA A 268 -21.42 8.98 17.04
C ALA A 268 -22.47 9.47 18.05
N ASP A 269 -22.30 10.71 18.55
CA ASP A 269 -23.21 11.27 19.55
C ASP A 269 -24.65 11.33 19.02
N GLY A 270 -25.57 10.66 19.73
CA GLY A 270 -26.98 10.59 19.37
C GLY A 270 -27.38 9.49 18.38
N GLN A 271 -26.45 8.72 17.80
CA GLN A 271 -26.78 7.56 16.97
C GLN A 271 -26.37 6.22 17.59
N THR A 272 -27.40 5.41 17.89
CA THR A 272 -27.26 4.16 18.65
C THR A 272 -27.90 2.96 17.96
N ASN A 273 -28.42 3.12 16.74
CA ASN A 273 -29.07 2.05 16.01
C ASN A 273 -28.15 1.52 14.92
N GLU A 274 -27.48 0.38 15.16
CA GLU A 274 -26.57 -0.24 14.19
C GLU A 274 -27.25 -0.71 12.90
N PHE A 275 -28.59 -0.76 12.88
CA PHE A 275 -29.39 -1.13 11.70
C PHE A 275 -29.93 0.08 10.93
N HIS A 276 -29.54 1.31 11.30
CA HIS A 276 -29.88 2.53 10.56
C HIS A 276 -28.97 2.70 9.35
N VAL A 277 -29.08 1.77 8.39
CA VAL A 277 -28.25 1.73 7.19
C VAL A 277 -29.06 1.80 5.91
N THR A 278 -28.42 2.24 4.83
CA THR A 278 -28.89 2.11 3.46
C THR A 278 -28.16 0.95 2.80
N GLY A 279 -28.84 -0.17 2.59
CA GLY A 279 -28.27 -1.26 1.80
C GLY A 279 -28.18 -0.86 0.33
N LEU A 280 -27.09 -1.20 -0.33
CA LEU A 280 -26.91 -0.96 -1.75
C LEU A 280 -27.43 -2.12 -2.58
N GLY A 281 -27.33 -3.35 -2.09
CA GLY A 281 -27.52 -4.58 -2.86
C GLY A 281 -26.45 -4.75 -3.93
N ASP A 282 -26.44 -5.94 -4.54
CA ASP A 282 -25.41 -6.37 -5.50
C ASP A 282 -25.24 -5.37 -6.67
N GLN A 283 -24.09 -4.67 -6.72
CA GLN A 283 -23.77 -3.57 -7.64
C GLN A 283 -24.71 -2.36 -7.58
N GLY A 284 -25.48 -2.21 -6.51
CA GLY A 284 -26.25 -1.01 -6.27
C GLY A 284 -25.36 0.18 -5.95
N SER A 285 -25.90 1.38 -6.08
CA SER A 285 -25.14 2.61 -5.87
C SER A 285 -25.97 3.73 -5.26
N ILE A 286 -25.27 4.65 -4.61
CA ILE A 286 -25.82 5.91 -4.11
C ILE A 286 -24.79 7.02 -4.29
N THR A 287 -25.25 8.24 -4.57
CA THR A 287 -24.40 9.43 -4.56
C THR A 287 -24.79 10.34 -3.41
N LEU A 288 -23.92 10.51 -2.43
CA LEU A 288 -24.10 11.40 -1.29
C LEU A 288 -23.61 12.82 -1.59
N THR A 289 -24.22 13.79 -0.92
CA THR A 289 -23.92 15.22 -1.02
C THR A 289 -23.77 15.85 0.35
N PHE A 290 -22.93 16.88 0.42
CA PHE A 290 -22.46 17.45 1.67
C PHE A 290 -22.87 18.92 1.80
N PRO A 291 -23.06 19.41 3.03
CA PRO A 291 -23.44 20.81 3.26
C PRO A 291 -22.32 21.78 2.87
N VAL A 292 -21.07 21.32 2.87
CA VAL A 292 -19.87 22.04 2.44
C VAL A 292 -19.04 21.08 1.58
N PRO A 293 -18.38 21.55 0.50
CA PRO A 293 -17.47 20.70 -0.25
C PRO A 293 -16.34 20.14 0.64
N ILE A 294 -16.01 18.87 0.44
CA ILE A 294 -14.83 18.22 1.02
C ILE A 294 -13.61 18.71 0.26
N ALA A 295 -12.55 19.07 0.99
CA ALA A 295 -11.34 19.62 0.43
C ALA A 295 -10.12 18.86 0.95
N ASP A 296 -9.27 18.44 0.02
CA ASP A 296 -7.95 17.87 0.26
C ASP A 296 -7.12 18.71 1.27
N GLY A 297 -6.79 18.06 2.38
CA GLY A 297 -5.94 18.53 3.47
C GLY A 297 -4.93 17.46 3.88
N PRO A 298 -4.24 17.62 5.03
CA PRO A 298 -3.31 16.60 5.51
C PRO A 298 -4.01 15.31 5.94
N GLY A 299 -3.59 14.18 5.37
CA GLY A 299 -4.17 12.86 5.63
C GLY A 299 -5.57 12.66 5.04
N PRO A 300 -6.33 11.66 5.53
CA PRO A 300 -7.66 11.37 5.00
C PRO A 300 -8.65 12.52 5.15
N ASP A 301 -9.43 12.79 4.10
CA ASP A 301 -10.37 13.93 4.02
C ASP A 301 -11.81 13.54 4.35
N PHE A 302 -12.15 12.27 4.19
CA PHE A 302 -13.44 11.71 4.59
C PHE A 302 -13.30 10.22 4.92
N ALA A 303 -14.33 9.64 5.53
CA ALA A 303 -14.37 8.21 5.81
C ALA A 303 -15.75 7.64 5.46
N VAL A 304 -15.78 6.39 5.00
CA VAL A 304 -17.03 5.69 4.69
C VAL A 304 -17.32 4.66 5.77
N PHE A 305 -18.49 4.78 6.40
CA PHE A 305 -18.94 3.93 7.49
C PHE A 305 -19.93 2.89 6.96
N GLU A 306 -19.69 1.65 7.36
CA GLU A 306 -20.52 0.49 7.07
C GLU A 306 -20.80 -0.21 8.43
N ASN A 307 -21.76 -1.14 8.49
CA ASN A 307 -22.21 -1.73 9.76
C ASN A 307 -21.58 -3.10 10.09
N ALA A 308 -20.39 -3.40 9.57
CA ALA A 308 -19.77 -4.72 9.68
C ALA A 308 -19.76 -5.22 11.11
N PHE A 309 -20.12 -6.48 11.27
CA PHE A 309 -20.24 -7.05 12.60
C PHE A 309 -18.89 -7.51 13.18
N ALA A 310 -17.89 -7.74 12.33
CA ALA A 310 -16.53 -8.15 12.66
C ALA A 310 -15.51 -7.54 11.68
N ASP A 311 -14.25 -7.44 12.10
CA ASP A 311 -13.10 -6.96 11.29
C ASP A 311 -12.75 -7.86 10.08
N THR A 312 -13.24 -9.08 10.07
CA THR A 312 -13.03 -10.09 9.03
C THR A 312 -14.28 -10.32 8.18
N PHE A 313 -15.38 -9.62 8.48
CA PHE A 313 -16.58 -9.60 7.66
C PHE A 313 -16.57 -8.32 6.83
N LEU A 314 -16.04 -8.43 5.60
CA LEU A 314 -15.92 -7.29 4.71
C LEU A 314 -17.10 -7.29 3.74
N GLU A 315 -17.76 -6.15 3.58
CA GLU A 315 -18.70 -5.92 2.48
C GLU A 315 -18.14 -4.73 1.71
N LEU A 316 -17.64 -4.95 0.50
CA LEU A 316 -16.79 -3.98 -0.16
C LEU A 316 -17.61 -3.02 -1.03
N ALA A 317 -17.24 -1.74 -1.03
CA ALA A 317 -17.74 -0.79 -2.01
C ALA A 317 -16.62 0.00 -2.68
N TRP A 318 -16.82 0.27 -3.97
CA TRP A 318 -16.08 1.27 -4.72
C TRP A 318 -16.41 2.66 -4.20
N CYS A 319 -15.37 3.48 -4.03
CA CYS A 319 -15.52 4.90 -3.70
C CYS A 319 -15.09 5.78 -4.88
N GLU A 320 -15.97 6.70 -5.26
CA GLU A 320 -15.74 7.66 -6.34
C GLU A 320 -16.15 9.06 -5.89
N VAL A 321 -15.43 10.08 -6.34
CA VAL A 321 -15.69 11.47 -5.95
C VAL A 321 -15.90 12.36 -7.17
N SER A 322 -16.68 13.43 -7.00
CA SER A 322 -16.93 14.41 -8.04
C SER A 322 -17.02 15.82 -7.49
N SER A 323 -16.51 16.79 -8.26
CA SER A 323 -16.66 18.22 -7.97
C SER A 323 -17.92 18.83 -8.58
N ASP A 324 -18.58 18.15 -9.52
CA ASP A 324 -19.73 18.66 -10.30
C ASP A 324 -20.95 17.73 -10.35
N GLY A 325 -20.87 16.54 -9.76
CA GLY A 325 -21.95 15.56 -9.70
C GLY A 325 -22.14 14.74 -10.99
N THR A 326 -21.24 14.89 -11.96
CA THR A 326 -21.31 14.19 -13.26
C THR A 326 -20.00 13.48 -13.62
N ASN A 327 -18.86 14.12 -13.39
CA ASN A 327 -17.53 13.55 -13.62
C ASN A 327 -17.03 12.91 -12.33
N PHE A 328 -17.09 11.58 -12.25
CA PHE A 328 -16.64 10.81 -11.10
C PHE A 328 -15.26 10.22 -11.34
N VAL A 329 -14.39 10.37 -10.35
CA VAL A 329 -13.05 9.78 -10.32
C VAL A 329 -12.99 8.78 -9.17
N ARG A 330 -12.48 7.58 -9.47
CA ARG A 330 -12.46 6.44 -8.57
C ARG A 330 -11.14 6.30 -7.82
N PHE A 331 -11.21 5.96 -6.54
CA PHE A 331 -10.07 5.44 -5.79
C PHE A 331 -9.72 4.03 -6.26
N ARG A 332 -8.43 3.76 -6.49
CA ARG A 332 -8.02 2.42 -6.93
C ARG A 332 -8.17 1.41 -5.81
N GLY A 333 -8.77 0.27 -6.16
CA GLY A 333 -8.89 -0.89 -5.28
C GLY A 333 -8.01 -2.03 -5.78
N HIS A 334 -7.41 -2.79 -4.85
CA HIS A 334 -6.57 -3.94 -5.16
C HIS A 334 -6.79 -5.08 -4.16
N CYS A 335 -6.91 -6.30 -4.68
CA CYS A 335 -7.10 -7.52 -3.89
C CYS A 335 -5.89 -8.45 -4.04
N LEU A 336 -5.42 -8.99 -2.91
CA LEU A 336 -4.41 -10.04 -2.83
C LEU A 336 -5.04 -11.43 -2.71
N ALA A 337 -6.26 -11.52 -2.18
CA ALA A 337 -7.03 -12.75 -2.11
C ALA A 337 -7.82 -12.93 -3.41
N THR A 338 -7.41 -13.88 -4.25
CA THR A 338 -7.97 -14.10 -5.59
C THR A 338 -8.76 -15.41 -5.70
N GLU A 339 -9.15 -16.00 -4.57
CA GLU A 339 -9.89 -17.26 -4.50
C GLU A 339 -11.25 -17.04 -3.81
N PRO A 340 -12.30 -17.83 -4.13
CA PRO A 340 -13.60 -17.71 -3.50
C PRO A 340 -13.57 -17.82 -1.97
N ILE A 341 -14.37 -16.99 -1.31
CA ILE A 341 -14.48 -16.90 0.15
C ILE A 341 -15.87 -17.37 0.58
N ALA A 342 -15.95 -18.06 1.72
CA ALA A 342 -17.22 -18.49 2.31
C ALA A 342 -17.82 -17.40 3.22
N ASP A 343 -17.21 -17.17 4.38
CA ASP A 343 -17.83 -16.37 5.44
C ASP A 343 -16.99 -15.18 5.95
N PHE A 344 -15.65 -15.32 5.97
CA PHE A 344 -14.75 -14.34 6.55
C PHE A 344 -13.46 -14.28 5.74
N THR A 345 -12.85 -13.10 5.67
CA THR A 345 -11.61 -12.88 4.94
C THR A 345 -10.64 -11.99 5.72
N ASP A 346 -9.38 -12.01 5.30
CA ASP A 346 -8.32 -11.23 5.91
C ASP A 346 -8.35 -9.78 5.38
N PRO A 347 -8.57 -8.76 6.24
CA PRO A 347 -8.62 -7.37 5.81
C PRO A 347 -7.30 -6.88 5.20
N THR A 348 -6.16 -7.54 5.49
CA THR A 348 -4.86 -7.20 4.89
C THR A 348 -4.76 -7.58 3.41
N ALA A 349 -5.74 -8.32 2.88
CA ALA A 349 -5.79 -8.69 1.47
C ALA A 349 -6.42 -7.61 0.58
N TYR A 350 -7.06 -6.58 1.14
CA TYR A 350 -7.85 -5.60 0.37
C TYR A 350 -7.33 -4.19 0.63
N GLY A 351 -7.20 -3.37 -0.39
CA GLY A 351 -6.81 -1.96 -0.26
C GLY A 351 -7.69 -1.09 -1.13
N GLY A 352 -8.00 0.13 -0.67
CA GLY A 352 -8.70 1.16 -1.46
C GLY A 352 -10.22 0.96 -1.62
N PHE A 353 -10.81 0.07 -0.83
CA PHE A 353 -12.27 -0.18 -0.78
C PHE A 353 -12.87 0.31 0.53
N ALA A 354 -14.12 0.76 0.50
CA ALA A 354 -14.92 0.97 1.71
C ALA A 354 -15.33 -0.38 2.34
N GLY A 355 -15.86 -0.37 3.57
CA GLY A 355 -16.37 -1.56 4.27
C GLY A 355 -15.27 -2.54 4.71
N ARG A 356 -14.11 -1.98 5.05
CA ARG A 356 -12.96 -2.74 5.57
C ARG A 356 -12.86 -2.73 7.09
N HIS A 357 -13.79 -2.06 7.76
CA HIS A 357 -13.74 -1.73 9.17
C HIS A 357 -15.05 -2.11 9.83
N VAL A 358 -14.96 -2.61 11.06
CA VAL A 358 -16.12 -2.92 11.89
C VAL A 358 -16.97 -1.66 12.14
N ARG A 359 -18.29 -1.84 12.35
CA ARG A 359 -19.23 -0.77 12.71
C ARG A 359 -18.64 0.23 13.73
N SER A 360 -19.02 1.50 13.60
CA SER A 360 -18.48 2.68 14.31
C SER A 360 -17.05 3.10 13.91
N VAL A 361 -16.42 2.42 12.96
CA VAL A 361 -15.12 2.79 12.40
C VAL A 361 -15.25 2.87 10.89
N GLY A 362 -14.95 4.04 10.31
CA GLY A 362 -15.04 4.28 8.87
C GLY A 362 -13.71 4.03 8.16
N THR A 363 -13.79 3.57 6.92
CA THR A 363 -12.61 3.48 6.04
C THR A 363 -12.18 4.88 5.59
N PRO A 364 -10.94 5.31 5.87
CA PRO A 364 -10.44 6.61 5.44
C PRO A 364 -10.18 6.67 3.92
N PHE A 365 -10.44 7.84 3.33
CA PHE A 365 -10.09 8.18 1.95
C PHE A 365 -9.39 9.54 1.88
N ASP A 366 -8.24 9.56 1.23
CA ASP A 366 -7.37 10.74 1.08
C ASP A 366 -7.43 11.24 -0.38
N LEU A 367 -8.05 12.40 -0.59
CA LEU A 367 -8.24 13.01 -1.92
C LEU A 367 -6.91 13.36 -2.59
N ARG A 368 -5.79 13.48 -1.84
CA ARG A 368 -4.45 13.66 -2.40
C ARG A 368 -4.11 12.58 -3.41
N LEU A 369 -4.57 11.34 -3.19
CA LEU A 369 -4.35 10.22 -4.11
C LEU A 369 -4.97 10.44 -5.49
N LEU A 370 -5.97 11.32 -5.59
CA LEU A 370 -6.65 11.68 -6.85
C LEU A 370 -6.19 13.02 -7.42
N ALA A 371 -5.20 13.68 -6.81
CA ALA A 371 -4.71 14.97 -7.25
C ALA A 371 -4.18 14.91 -8.69
N GLY A 372 -4.65 15.86 -9.52
CA GLY A 372 -4.29 15.92 -10.94
C GLY A 372 -5.17 15.07 -11.87
N ALA A 373 -6.15 14.33 -11.34
CA ALA A 373 -7.13 13.62 -12.16
C ALA A 373 -7.93 14.61 -13.04
N PRO A 374 -8.06 14.38 -14.36
CA PRO A 374 -8.81 15.26 -15.25
C PRO A 374 -10.27 15.43 -14.80
N GLY A 375 -10.74 16.67 -14.69
CA GLY A 375 -12.14 16.97 -14.34
C GLY A 375 -12.46 16.94 -12.85
N LEU A 376 -11.47 16.68 -11.98
CA LEU A 376 -11.63 16.71 -10.53
C LEU A 376 -10.88 17.89 -9.91
N ASP A 377 -11.57 18.68 -9.10
CA ASP A 377 -10.96 19.62 -8.17
C ASP A 377 -11.02 19.03 -6.75
N VAL A 378 -9.90 18.45 -6.31
CA VAL A 378 -9.76 17.83 -4.98
C VAL A 378 -9.96 18.82 -3.83
N ARG A 379 -9.94 20.13 -4.08
CA ARG A 379 -10.24 21.17 -3.08
C ARG A 379 -11.74 21.49 -2.97
N ARG A 380 -12.56 20.87 -3.81
CA ARG A 380 -14.00 21.15 -3.90
C ARG A 380 -14.78 19.92 -4.36
N VAL A 381 -14.58 18.79 -3.69
CA VAL A 381 -15.39 17.59 -3.87
C VAL A 381 -16.77 17.83 -3.26
N THR A 382 -17.82 17.64 -4.04
CA THR A 382 -19.20 17.90 -3.60
C THR A 382 -20.05 16.64 -3.52
N HIS A 383 -19.59 15.57 -4.18
CA HIS A 383 -20.31 14.30 -4.25
C HIS A 383 -19.35 13.15 -3.96
N VAL A 384 -19.84 12.18 -3.19
CA VAL A 384 -19.20 10.86 -3.00
C VAL A 384 -20.19 9.82 -3.51
N ARG A 385 -19.80 9.02 -4.49
CA ARG A 385 -20.57 7.88 -4.98
C ARG A 385 -19.97 6.60 -4.44
N LEU A 386 -20.85 5.78 -3.87
CA LEU A 386 -20.55 4.43 -3.43
C LEU A 386 -21.26 3.45 -4.34
N THR A 387 -20.54 2.42 -4.77
CA THR A 387 -21.09 1.31 -5.56
C THR A 387 -20.66 0.02 -4.90
N ASP A 388 -21.60 -0.82 -4.55
CA ASP A 388 -21.36 -2.16 -4.04
C ASP A 388 -20.44 -2.96 -4.99
N VAL A 389 -19.55 -3.76 -4.41
CA VAL A 389 -18.72 -4.69 -5.15
C VAL A 389 -19.42 -6.05 -5.17
N ARG A 390 -19.69 -6.53 -6.37
CA ARG A 390 -20.02 -7.95 -6.57
C ARG A 390 -18.78 -8.81 -6.27
N GLY A 391 -18.68 -9.37 -5.07
CA GLY A 391 -17.55 -10.21 -4.63
C GLY A 391 -17.64 -11.68 -5.02
N ASP A 392 -18.10 -12.00 -6.24
CA ASP A 392 -18.13 -13.37 -6.77
C ASP A 392 -16.98 -13.67 -7.75
N GLY A 393 -16.04 -12.73 -7.91
CA GLY A 393 -14.90 -12.81 -8.81
C GLY A 393 -15.14 -12.31 -10.23
N ASP A 394 -16.38 -11.99 -10.62
CA ASP A 394 -16.70 -11.57 -12.00
C ASP A 394 -16.28 -10.11 -12.30
N THR A 395 -16.23 -9.26 -11.27
CA THR A 395 -15.80 -7.86 -11.42
C THR A 395 -14.36 -7.72 -10.94
N PRO A 396 -13.39 -7.47 -11.85
CA PRO A 396 -12.00 -7.33 -11.46
C PRO A 396 -11.75 -6.01 -10.73
N ASP A 397 -10.69 -6.00 -9.92
CA ASP A 397 -10.17 -4.81 -9.27
C ASP A 397 -9.47 -3.84 -10.26
N SER A 398 -8.86 -2.77 -9.75
CA SER A 398 -8.18 -1.77 -10.59
C SER A 398 -6.91 -2.30 -11.29
N TYR A 399 -6.52 -3.53 -10.99
CA TYR A 399 -5.32 -4.21 -11.49
C TYR A 399 -5.63 -5.52 -12.22
N GLY A 400 -6.91 -5.88 -12.37
CA GLY A 400 -7.34 -7.06 -13.10
C GLY A 400 -7.46 -8.33 -12.25
N ASN A 401 -7.33 -8.27 -10.93
CA ASN A 401 -7.52 -9.43 -10.06
C ASN A 401 -9.02 -9.60 -9.74
N PRO A 402 -9.52 -10.85 -9.63
CA PRO A 402 -10.89 -11.08 -9.19
C PRO A 402 -11.07 -10.59 -7.75
N ILE A 403 -12.23 -10.01 -7.46
CA ILE A 403 -12.60 -9.58 -6.10
C ILE A 403 -13.55 -10.61 -5.53
N TYR A 404 -13.23 -11.09 -4.34
CA TYR A 404 -14.12 -11.90 -3.54
C TYR A 404 -14.35 -11.24 -2.19
N ASP A 405 -15.58 -11.23 -1.71
CA ASP A 405 -15.93 -10.89 -0.34
C ASP A 405 -16.92 -11.94 0.21
N PRO A 406 -17.13 -12.00 1.54
CA PRO A 406 -18.09 -12.91 2.16
C PRO A 406 -19.48 -12.94 1.49
N THR A 407 -19.90 -14.13 1.05
CA THR A 407 -21.27 -14.39 0.57
C THR A 407 -21.97 -15.37 1.51
N PRO A 408 -22.57 -14.91 2.62
CA PRO A 408 -23.14 -15.81 3.61
C PRO A 408 -24.31 -16.65 3.07
N GLU A 409 -24.58 -17.80 3.69
CA GLU A 409 -25.68 -18.71 3.26
C GLU A 409 -27.08 -18.05 3.29
N TRP A 410 -27.24 -16.94 4.02
CA TRP A 410 -28.49 -16.22 4.21
C TRP A 410 -28.73 -15.08 3.20
N GLY A 411 -27.80 -14.83 2.27
CA GLY A 411 -27.94 -13.87 1.18
C GLY A 411 -26.58 -13.47 0.59
N PRO A 412 -26.52 -12.99 -0.65
CA PRO A 412 -25.30 -12.35 -1.16
C PRO A 412 -24.92 -11.17 -0.27
N GLY A 413 -23.61 -10.89 -0.20
CA GLY A 413 -23.10 -9.71 0.49
C GLY A 413 -23.75 -8.43 -0.05
N ASP A 414 -24.00 -7.49 0.86
CA ASP A 414 -24.65 -6.21 0.59
C ASP A 414 -23.85 -5.12 1.29
N PHE A 415 -23.42 -4.08 0.57
CA PHE A 415 -22.85 -2.94 1.26
C PHE A 415 -23.90 -2.17 2.07
N ASP A 416 -23.93 -2.38 3.38
CA ASP A 416 -24.80 -1.71 4.35
C ASP A 416 -24.23 -0.34 4.78
N LEU A 417 -24.49 0.70 3.97
CA LEU A 417 -23.98 2.05 4.20
C LEU A 417 -24.61 2.72 5.43
N ASP A 418 -23.80 3.03 6.43
CA ASP A 418 -24.18 3.75 7.65
C ASP A 418 -24.07 5.27 7.45
N ALA A 419 -22.90 5.77 7.06
CA ALA A 419 -22.68 7.20 6.81
C ALA A 419 -21.42 7.49 5.99
N VAL A 420 -21.28 8.75 5.56
CA VAL A 420 -20.02 9.35 5.07
C VAL A 420 -19.78 10.70 5.72
#